data_AF-A0A3M0GEP9-F1
#
_entry.id   AF-A0A3M0GEP9-F1
#
_cell.length_a   1.000
_cell.length_b   1.000
_cell.length_c   1.000
_cell.angle_alpha   90.00
_cell.angle_beta   90.00
_cell.angle_gamma   90.00
#
_symmetry.space_group_name_H-M   'P 1'
#
loop_
_entity.id
_entity.type
_entity.pdbx_description
1 polymer ?
#
loop_
_entity_poly.entity_id
_entity_poly.type
_entity_poly.pdbx_seq_one_letter_code
_entity_poly.pdbx_strand_id
1 'polypeptide(L)'
;MIGLKVIYIANILVAGWISITCLFNPTKGVATVFENAIAYSEGIRLIGALWFAIFVLSIIGLFFPQKMSLVLLFQLIYKGSWLVVVAVPAIQKGLEYPRGMATFFLVWVIVLPFVIPWKYLFSN
;
A
#
# COMPACT_ATOMS: atom_id res chain seq x y z
N MET A 1 10.11 18.58 -1.25
CA MET A 1 10.39 18.06 0.12
C MET A 1 9.14 17.90 0.97
N ILE A 2 8.29 18.93 1.09
CA ILE A 2 7.04 18.86 1.87
C ILE A 2 6.09 17.77 1.32
N GLY A 3 5.87 17.72 0.00
CA GLY A 3 5.01 16.70 -0.62
C GLY A 3 5.42 15.24 -0.31
N LEU A 4 6.72 14.95 -0.32
CA LEU A 4 7.22 13.62 0.05
C LEU A 4 6.90 13.29 1.51
N LYS A 5 7.13 14.23 2.44
CA LYS A 5 6.81 14.02 3.85
C LYS A 5 5.33 13.78 4.08
N VAL A 6 4.45 14.51 3.38
CA VAL A 6 3.00 14.28 3.45
C VAL A 6 2.63 12.85 3.01
N ILE A 7 3.21 12.39 1.89
CA ILE A 7 2.98 11.01 1.43
C ILE A 7 3.52 9.96 2.42
N TYR A 8 4.69 10.19 3.03
CA TYR A 8 5.20 9.30 4.07
C TYR A 8 4.28 9.26 5.29
N ILE A 9 3.78 10.40 5.77
CA ILE A 9 2.83 10.45 6.88
C ILE A 9 1.56 9.66 6.52
N ALA A 10 0.99 9.87 5.33
CA ALA A 10 -0.18 9.14 4.87
C ALA A 10 0.08 7.62 4.79
N ASN A 11 1.24 7.21 4.28
CA ASN A 11 1.65 5.81 4.25
C ASN A 11 1.81 5.23 5.66
N ILE A 12 2.38 5.96 6.62
CA ILE A 12 2.55 5.50 8.00
C ILE A 12 1.19 5.21 8.64
N LEU A 13 0.21 6.11 8.46
CA LEU A 13 -1.12 5.92 9.03
C LEU A 13 -1.81 4.68 8.43
N VAL A 14 -1.79 4.55 7.11
CA VAL A 14 -2.52 3.47 6.42
C VAL A 14 -1.79 2.13 6.52
N ALA A 15 -0.48 2.10 6.25
CA ALA A 15 0.30 0.89 6.36
C ALA A 15 0.44 0.44 7.82
N GLY A 16 0.51 1.37 8.77
CA GLY A 16 0.44 1.07 10.20
C GLY A 16 -0.85 0.36 10.56
N TRP A 17 -2.01 0.91 10.16
CA TRP A 17 -3.30 0.28 10.38
C TRP A 17 -3.37 -1.13 9.76
N ILE A 18 -3.04 -1.26 8.48
CA ILE A 18 -3.14 -2.54 7.75
C ILE A 18 -2.20 -3.59 8.35
N SER A 19 -0.94 -3.22 8.61
CA SER A 19 0.05 -4.15 9.15
C SER A 19 -0.31 -4.62 10.56
N ILE A 20 -0.65 -3.70 11.46
CA ILE A 20 -0.96 -4.03 12.86
C ILE A 20 -2.22 -4.89 12.93
N THR A 21 -3.28 -4.52 12.20
CA THR A 21 -4.50 -5.33 12.16
C THR A 21 -4.23 -6.70 11.57
N CYS A 22 -3.57 -6.82 10.42
CA CYS A 22 -3.30 -8.11 9.79
C CYS A 22 -2.34 -9.01 10.59
N LEU A 23 -1.38 -8.44 11.31
CA LEU A 23 -0.41 -9.20 12.11
C LEU A 23 -0.96 -9.63 13.47
N PHE A 24 -1.64 -8.75 14.20
CA PHE A 24 -2.02 -8.99 15.59
C PHE A 24 -3.50 -9.31 15.76
N ASN A 25 -4.36 -8.91 14.82
CA ASN A 25 -5.78 -9.19 14.84
C ASN A 25 -6.33 -9.49 13.43
N PRO A 26 -5.90 -10.60 12.82
CA PRO A 26 -6.14 -10.84 11.40
C PRO A 26 -7.62 -10.94 11.04
N THR A 27 -8.49 -11.38 11.95
CA THR A 27 -9.95 -11.35 11.73
C THR A 27 -10.48 -9.93 11.56
N LYS A 28 -9.99 -8.96 12.35
CA LYS A 28 -10.28 -7.54 12.12
C LYS A 28 -9.66 -7.03 10.82
N GLY A 29 -8.47 -7.50 10.46
CA GLY A 29 -7.83 -7.19 9.17
C GLY A 29 -8.70 -7.61 7.99
N VAL A 30 -9.21 -8.85 8.00
CA VAL A 30 -10.15 -9.37 7.00
C VAL A 30 -11.41 -8.49 6.90
N ALA A 31 -12.01 -8.13 8.03
CA ALA A 31 -13.23 -7.33 8.03
C ALA A 31 -13.01 -5.88 7.58
N THR A 32 -11.92 -5.24 7.99
CA THR A 32 -11.72 -3.79 7.83
C THR A 32 -10.87 -3.41 6.61
N VAL A 33 -9.88 -4.22 6.25
CA VAL A 33 -8.98 -3.96 5.11
C VAL A 33 -9.48 -4.66 3.86
N PHE A 34 -9.92 -5.91 4.02
CA PHE A 34 -10.35 -6.75 2.90
C PHE A 34 -11.87 -6.85 2.76
N GLU A 35 -12.65 -6.13 3.59
CA GLU A 35 -14.11 -6.04 3.50
C GLU A 35 -14.81 -7.42 3.47
N ASN A 36 -14.22 -8.43 4.11
CA ASN A 36 -14.65 -9.84 4.06
C ASN A 36 -14.65 -10.47 2.66
N ALA A 37 -14.05 -9.83 1.65
CA ALA A 37 -13.94 -10.35 0.29
C ALA A 37 -12.96 -11.54 0.17
N ILE A 38 -12.19 -11.82 1.23
CA ILE A 38 -11.30 -12.99 1.32
C ILE A 38 -11.51 -13.70 2.65
N ALA A 39 -11.50 -15.03 2.62
CA ALA A 39 -11.55 -15.83 3.84
C ALA A 39 -10.24 -15.71 4.64
N TYR A 40 -10.33 -15.88 5.96
CA TYR A 40 -9.15 -15.93 6.80
C TYR A 40 -8.19 -17.05 6.37
N SER A 41 -6.91 -16.71 6.29
CA SER A 41 -5.79 -17.64 6.17
C SER A 41 -4.54 -17.03 6.78
N GLU A 42 -3.53 -17.84 7.08
CA GLU A 42 -2.21 -17.34 7.53
C GLU A 42 -1.55 -16.40 6.51
N GLY A 43 -1.98 -16.46 5.24
CA GLY A 43 -1.58 -15.50 4.21
C GLY A 43 -1.89 -14.04 4.58
N ILE A 44 -2.92 -13.78 5.40
CA ILE A 44 -3.23 -12.44 5.90
C ILE A 44 -2.08 -11.90 6.76
N ARG A 45 -1.47 -12.72 7.62
CA ARG A 45 -0.32 -12.30 8.44
C ARG A 45 0.92 -12.07 7.59
N LEU A 46 1.11 -12.87 6.53
CA LEU A 46 2.19 -12.65 5.56
C LEU A 46 2.03 -11.30 4.84
N ILE A 47 0.82 -10.96 4.41
CA ILE A 47 0.52 -9.63 3.85
C ILE A 47 0.79 -8.56 4.93
N GLY A 48 0.33 -8.78 6.15
CA GLY A 48 0.61 -7.89 7.29
C GLY A 48 2.09 -7.62 7.50
N ALA A 49 2.95 -8.63 7.38
CA ALA A 49 4.40 -8.51 7.51
C ALA A 49 5.02 -7.64 6.40
N LEU A 50 4.56 -7.81 5.15
CA LEU A 50 5.00 -6.97 4.03
C LEU A 50 4.63 -5.50 4.28
N TRP A 51 3.39 -5.25 4.69
CA TRP A 51 2.92 -3.90 5.00
C TRP A 51 3.61 -3.31 6.22
N PHE A 52 4.00 -4.14 7.19
CA PHE A 52 4.79 -3.71 8.35
C PHE A 52 6.18 -3.21 7.91
N ALA A 53 6.83 -3.92 7.00
CA ALA A 53 8.10 -3.46 6.43
C ALA A 53 7.93 -2.11 5.71
N ILE A 54 6.88 -1.94 4.90
CA ILE A 54 6.56 -0.64 4.25
C ILE A 54 6.32 0.45 5.29
N PHE A 55 5.60 0.14 6.37
CA PHE A 55 5.33 1.05 7.48
C PHE A 55 6.63 1.55 8.13
N VAL A 56 7.52 0.64 8.52
CA VAL A 56 8.82 0.98 9.13
C VAL A 56 9.68 1.79 8.16
N LEU A 57 9.78 1.38 6.89
CA LEU A 57 10.53 2.12 5.87
C LEU A 57 9.92 3.51 5.61
N SER A 58 8.60 3.66 5.75
CA SER A 58 7.94 4.96 5.61
C SER A 58 8.25 5.90 6.79
N ILE A 59 8.41 5.37 8.01
CA ILE A 59 8.92 6.14 9.16
C ILE A 59 10.33 6.65 8.86
N ILE A 60 11.22 5.78 8.36
CA ILE A 60 12.58 6.18 7.96
C ILE A 60 12.54 7.23 6.85
N GLY A 61 11.57 7.12 5.93
CA GLY A 61 11.31 8.08 4.87
C GLY A 61 10.97 9.49 5.34
N LEU A 62 10.47 9.69 6.57
CA LEU A 62 10.27 11.04 7.11
C LEU A 62 11.60 11.78 7.34
N PHE A 63 12.63 11.04 7.73
CA PHE A 63 13.97 11.57 8.00
C PHE A 63 14.81 11.65 6.72
N PHE A 64 14.62 10.69 5.80
CA PHE A 64 15.37 10.61 4.53
C PHE A 64 14.46 10.51 3.30
N PRO A 65 13.63 11.54 3.01
CA PRO A 65 12.52 11.42 2.06
C PRO A 65 12.91 11.18 0.60
N GLN A 66 14.07 11.68 0.16
CA GLN A 66 14.56 11.39 -1.19
C GLN A 66 15.21 10.01 -1.25
N LYS A 67 16.10 9.68 -0.30
CA LYS A 67 16.80 8.38 -0.26
C LYS A 67 15.84 7.18 -0.16
N MET A 68 14.73 7.36 0.55
CA MET A 68 13.71 6.32 0.74
C MET A 68 12.62 6.33 -0.35
N SER A 69 12.77 7.13 -1.41
CA SER A 69 11.77 7.22 -2.48
C SER A 69 11.56 5.89 -3.22
N LEU A 70 12.52 4.97 -3.14
CA LEU A 70 12.37 3.61 -3.66
C LEU A 70 11.19 2.86 -3.03
N VAL A 71 10.85 3.14 -1.76
CA VAL A 71 9.66 2.54 -1.11
C VAL A 71 8.35 3.04 -1.73
N LEU A 72 8.34 4.26 -2.28
CA LEU A 72 7.20 4.83 -2.98
C LEU A 72 7.05 4.20 -4.36
N LEU A 73 8.17 4.00 -5.07
CA LEU A 73 8.20 3.25 -6.33
C LEU A 73 7.72 1.80 -6.14
N PHE A 74 8.21 1.13 -5.09
CA PHE A 74 7.74 -0.21 -4.73
C PHE A 74 6.22 -0.24 -4.54
N GLN A 75 5.67 0.72 -3.79
CA GLN A 75 4.22 0.82 -3.58
C GLN A 75 3.44 1.11 -4.86
N LEU A 76 3.98 1.94 -5.76
CA LEU A 76 3.36 2.22 -7.06
C LEU A 76 3.25 0.92 -7.88
N ILE A 77 4.33 0.13 -7.94
CA ILE A 77 4.36 -1.14 -8.68
C ILE A 77 3.40 -2.15 -8.04
N TYR A 78 3.47 -2.33 -6.72
CA TYR A 78 2.63 -3.26 -5.97
C TYR A 78 1.14 -2.95 -6.11
N LYS A 79 0.73 -1.69 -5.87
CA LYS A 79 -0.68 -1.30 -5.94
C LYS A 79 -1.19 -1.35 -7.37
N GLY A 80 -0.36 -0.90 -8.32
CA GLY A 80 -0.67 -0.95 -9.75
C GLY A 80 -0.89 -2.39 -10.23
N SER A 81 0.02 -3.31 -9.89
CA SER A 81 -0.11 -4.71 -10.28
C SER A 81 -1.34 -5.37 -9.64
N TRP A 82 -1.63 -5.09 -8.37
CA TRP A 82 -2.84 -5.61 -7.72
C TRP A 82 -4.12 -5.10 -8.40
N LEU A 83 -4.20 -3.81 -8.76
CA LEU A 83 -5.36 -3.27 -9.48
C LEU A 83 -5.56 -3.95 -10.84
N VAL A 84 -4.48 -4.11 -11.61
CA VAL A 84 -4.54 -4.67 -12.97
C VAL A 84 -4.83 -6.17 -12.96
N VAL A 85 -4.20 -6.93 -12.06
CA VAL A 85 -4.25 -8.40 -12.06
C VAL A 85 -5.39 -8.94 -11.21
N VAL A 86 -5.82 -8.21 -10.18
CA VAL A 86 -6.87 -8.67 -9.24
C VAL A 86 -8.16 -7.87 -9.41
N ALA A 87 -8.12 -6.55 -9.24
CA ALA A 87 -9.34 -5.75 -9.19
C ALA A 87 -10.05 -5.67 -10.55
N VAL A 88 -9.31 -5.40 -11.63
CA VAL A 88 -9.89 -5.27 -12.99
C VAL A 88 -10.59 -6.56 -13.43
N PRO A 89 -9.97 -7.75 -13.35
CA PRO A 89 -10.65 -9.00 -13.68
C PRO A 89 -11.85 -9.30 -12.78
N ALA A 90 -11.77 -8.97 -11.48
CA ALA A 90 -12.89 -9.15 -10.55
C ALA A 90 -14.09 -8.29 -10.95
N ILE A 91 -13.86 -7.02 -11.28
CA ILE A 91 -14.90 -6.09 -11.78
C ILE A 91 -15.53 -6.62 -13.07
N GLN A 92 -14.72 -7.02 -14.04
CA GLN A 92 -15.19 -7.52 -15.34
C GLN A 92 -16.05 -8.78 -15.21
N LYS A 93 -15.76 -9.63 -14.21
CA LYS A 93 -16.46 -10.90 -13.96
C LYS A 93 -17.56 -10.79 -12.91
N GLY A 94 -17.77 -9.61 -12.31
CA GLY A 94 -18.73 -9.42 -11.22
C GLY A 94 -18.38 -10.21 -9.95
N LEU A 95 -17.10 -10.50 -9.71
CA LEU A 95 -16.63 -11.20 -8.51
C LEU A 95 -16.49 -10.23 -7.34
N GLU A 96 -16.51 -10.76 -6.11
CA GLU A 96 -16.20 -9.98 -4.92
C GLU A 96 -14.73 -9.60 -4.87
N TYR A 97 -14.46 -8.37 -4.42
CA TYR A 97 -13.13 -7.83 -4.19
C TYR A 97 -13.23 -6.68 -3.18
N PRO A 98 -12.14 -6.35 -2.45
CA PRO A 98 -12.18 -5.25 -1.49
C PRO A 98 -12.19 -3.90 -2.22
N ARG A 99 -13.38 -3.28 -2.31
CA ARG A 99 -13.64 -2.03 -3.03
C ARG A 99 -12.95 -0.84 -2.37
N GLY A 100 -12.95 -0.77 -1.04
CA GLY A 100 -12.24 0.26 -0.29
C GLY A 100 -10.74 0.23 -0.57
N MET A 101 -10.14 -0.96 -0.53
CA MET A 101 -8.72 -1.18 -0.87
C MET A 101 -8.43 -0.81 -2.33
N ALA A 102 -9.28 -1.22 -3.27
CA ALA A 102 -9.12 -0.88 -4.70
C ALA A 102 -9.19 0.64 -4.94
N THR A 103 -10.17 1.32 -4.35
CA THR A 103 -10.32 2.78 -4.46
C THR A 103 -9.10 3.50 -3.91
N PHE A 104 -8.63 3.08 -2.72
CA PHE A 104 -7.43 3.63 -2.11
C PHE A 104 -6.18 3.42 -2.98
N PHE A 105 -6.04 2.23 -3.57
CA PHE A 105 -4.91 1.90 -4.45
C PHE A 105 -4.93 2.76 -5.70
N LEU A 106 -6.10 2.97 -6.29
CA LEU A 106 -6.25 3.79 -7.48
C LEU A 106 -5.78 5.23 -7.23
N VAL A 107 -6.21 5.82 -6.11
CA VAL A 107 -5.75 7.16 -5.70
C VAL A 107 -4.23 7.19 -5.56
N TRP A 108 -3.63 6.19 -4.90
CA TRP A 108 -2.18 6.13 -4.72
C TRP A 108 -1.43 5.99 -6.05
N VAL A 109 -1.90 5.13 -6.95
CA VAL A 109 -1.28 4.91 -8.26
C VAL A 109 -1.35 6.18 -9.12
N ILE A 110 -2.40 6.99 -8.97
CA ILE A 110 -2.52 8.29 -9.66
C ILE A 110 -1.62 9.35 -9.01
N VAL A 111 -1.57 9.42 -7.68
CA VAL A 111 -0.85 10.48 -6.96
C VAL A 111 0.67 10.27 -6.96
N LEU A 112 1.14 9.05 -6.74
CA LEU A 112 2.56 8.76 -6.56
C LEU A 112 3.46 9.20 -7.73
N PRO A 113 3.07 9.05 -9.01
CA PRO A 113 3.86 9.53 -10.13
C PRO A 113 4.17 11.03 -10.11
N PHE A 114 3.34 11.85 -9.46
CA PHE A 114 3.58 13.29 -9.33
C PHE A 114 4.44 13.65 -8.11
N VAL A 115 4.60 12.74 -7.15
CA VAL A 115 5.36 12.99 -5.92
C VAL A 115 6.74 12.33 -5.95
N ILE A 116 6.90 11.20 -6.64
CA ILE A 116 8.16 10.47 -6.72
C ILE A 116 9.22 11.36 -7.40
N PRO A 117 10.41 11.54 -6.79
CA PRO A 117 11.49 12.33 -7.37
C PRO A 117 12.22 11.50 -8.44
N TRP A 118 11.61 11.32 -9.61
CA TRP A 118 12.11 10.46 -10.69
C TRP A 118 13.56 10.74 -11.10
N LYS A 119 13.93 12.02 -11.19
CA LYS A 119 15.30 12.43 -11.50
C LYS A 119 16.28 11.89 -10.45
N TYR A 120 15.93 11.94 -9.16
CA TYR A 120 16.79 11.43 -8.10
C TYR A 120 16.92 9.91 -8.13
N LEU A 121 15.84 9.19 -8.46
CA LEU A 121 15.86 7.72 -8.53
C LEU A 121 16.64 7.16 -9.72
N PHE A 122 16.68 7.90 -10.84
CA PHE A 122 17.26 7.44 -12.10
C PHE A 122 18.43 8.28 -12.60
N SER A 123 18.86 9.31 -11.86
CA SER A 123 20.16 9.94 -12.10
C SER A 123 21.23 9.04 -11.52
N ASN A 124 22.01 8.41 -12.39
CA ASN A 124 23.24 7.69 -12.02
C ASN A 124 24.21 8.63 -11.29
#